data_AF-A0A1Q5D8J4-F1
#
_entry.id   AF-A0A1Q5D8J4-F1
#
_cell.length_a   1.000
_cell.length_b   1.000
_cell.length_c   1.000
_cell.angle_alpha   90.00
_cell.angle_beta   90.00
_cell.angle_gamma   90.00
#
_symmetry.space_group_name_H-M   'P 1'
#
loop_
_entity.id
_entity.type
_entity.pdbx_description
1 polymer ?
#
loop_
_entity_poly.entity_id
_entity_poly.type
_entity_poly.pdbx_seq_one_letter_code
_entity_poly.pdbx_strand_id
1 'polypeptide(L)'
;MNDVIPTPDRNDENFWTTVMTLAEPAWSEPTEGDSFAMDDKVLEAVRELAKGISTRALAYRAADKPFDTGLMAAPDVQLAMLRSLYEAKLSVDRLAESAATVAGRSGANYAQLGAAWGGIKRQSARLKWPHAVAKKAAGKSVPLQYAGGAAVIHHDPDADAWWFTATAADQQEKESEAVHASSAEAIAGATEFLLSHTLPARQTQA
;
A
#
# COMPACT_ATOMS: atom_id res chain seq x y z
N MET A 1 29.36 14.24 4.13
CA MET A 1 29.70 12.87 3.69
C MET A 1 28.44 12.35 3.04
N ASN A 2 28.40 12.23 1.71
CA ASN A 2 27.31 11.54 1.05
C ASN A 2 27.56 10.05 1.28
N ASP A 3 26.93 9.47 2.30
CA ASP A 3 26.87 8.02 2.38
C ASP A 3 26.06 7.55 1.17
N VAL A 4 26.73 6.85 0.26
CA VAL A 4 26.12 6.24 -0.92
C VAL A 4 25.19 5.14 -0.40
N ILE A 5 23.90 5.22 -0.74
CA ILE A 5 22.93 4.17 -0.39
C ILE A 5 23.41 2.86 -1.04
N PRO A 6 23.63 1.79 -0.26
CA PRO A 6 24.03 0.49 -0.82
C PRO A 6 23.01 -0.05 -1.82
N THR A 7 23.48 -0.53 -2.97
CA THR A 7 22.65 -1.10 -4.06
C THR A 7 23.13 -2.51 -4.40
N PRO A 8 22.86 -3.51 -3.54
CA PRO A 8 23.27 -4.90 -3.79
C PRO A 8 22.53 -5.49 -4.99
N ASP A 9 23.18 -6.44 -5.68
CA ASP A 9 22.51 -7.23 -6.71
C ASP A 9 21.51 -8.18 -6.07
N ARG A 10 20.40 -8.47 -6.77
CA ARG A 10 19.32 -9.33 -6.24
C ARG A 10 19.80 -10.72 -5.79
N ASN A 11 20.89 -11.20 -6.38
CA ASN A 11 21.45 -12.52 -6.08
C ASN A 11 22.52 -12.49 -4.97
N ASP A 12 22.82 -11.32 -4.39
CA ASP A 12 23.77 -11.21 -3.28
C ASP A 12 23.22 -11.89 -2.03
N GLU A 13 24.08 -12.65 -1.34
CA GLU A 13 23.71 -13.34 -0.08
C GLU A 13 23.18 -12.36 0.97
N ASN A 14 23.70 -11.13 0.99
CA ASN A 14 23.30 -10.08 1.91
C ASN A 14 22.21 -9.15 1.36
N PHE A 15 21.62 -9.43 0.18
CA PHE A 15 20.65 -8.55 -0.48
C PHE A 15 19.56 -8.08 0.49
N TRP A 16 18.89 -9.02 1.16
CA TRP A 16 17.80 -8.67 2.08
C TRP A 16 18.28 -7.95 3.33
N THR A 17 19.38 -8.38 3.95
CA THR A 17 19.99 -7.67 5.09
C THR A 17 20.29 -6.21 4.74
N THR A 18 20.84 -5.98 3.55
CA THR A 18 21.19 -4.63 3.08
C THR A 18 19.95 -3.81 2.75
N VAL A 19 18.99 -4.34 1.97
CA VAL A 19 17.78 -3.61 1.56
C VAL A 19 16.81 -3.35 2.72
N MET A 20 16.77 -4.22 3.73
CA MET A 20 15.95 -4.02 4.93
C MET A 20 16.59 -3.07 5.96
N THR A 21 17.84 -2.66 5.76
CA THR A 21 18.46 -1.59 6.55
C THR A 21 17.92 -0.25 6.06
N LEU A 22 17.26 0.50 6.95
CA LEU A 22 16.67 1.80 6.62
C LEU A 22 17.74 2.80 6.16
N ALA A 23 17.59 3.32 4.94
CA ALA A 23 18.42 4.39 4.40
C ALA A 23 17.97 5.78 4.89
N GLU A 24 18.91 6.71 5.04
CA GLU A 24 18.65 8.11 5.40
C GLU A 24 19.26 9.05 4.34
N PRO A 25 18.50 10.01 3.75
CA PRO A 25 17.07 10.20 3.97
C PRO A 25 16.24 9.07 3.33
N ALA A 26 15.16 8.67 4.01
CA ALA A 26 14.29 7.58 3.54
C ALA A 26 13.44 7.95 2.30
N TRP A 27 13.32 9.25 1.97
CA TRP A 27 12.69 9.75 0.74
C TRP A 27 13.30 11.09 0.34
N SER A 28 13.13 11.45 -0.94
CA SER A 28 13.24 12.83 -1.42
C SER A 28 11.86 13.46 -1.51
N GLU A 29 11.74 14.77 -1.29
CA GLU A 29 10.47 15.47 -1.47
C GLU A 29 9.97 15.35 -2.92
N PRO A 30 8.67 15.06 -3.15
CA PRO A 30 8.09 15.05 -4.49
C PRO A 30 8.24 16.40 -5.17
N THR A 31 8.50 16.38 -6.47
CA THR A 31 8.45 17.59 -7.29
C THR A 31 7.00 18.00 -7.56
N GLU A 32 6.79 19.21 -8.09
CA GLU A 32 5.47 19.61 -8.59
C GLU A 32 4.98 18.65 -9.70
N GLY A 33 5.89 18.19 -10.57
CA GLY A 33 5.57 17.24 -11.63
C GLY A 33 5.07 15.90 -11.11
N ASP A 34 5.70 15.37 -10.04
CA ASP A 34 5.25 14.12 -9.39
C ASP A 34 3.86 14.29 -8.78
N SER A 35 3.58 15.46 -8.19
CA SER A 35 2.30 15.77 -7.59
C SER A 35 1.18 15.88 -8.64
N PHE A 36 1.44 16.55 -9.76
CA PHE A 36 0.48 16.62 -10.87
C PHE A 36 0.21 15.26 -11.51
N ALA A 37 1.26 14.44 -11.70
CA ALA A 37 1.09 13.08 -12.21
C ALA A 37 0.23 12.21 -11.28
N MET A 38 0.39 12.38 -9.97
CA MET A 38 -0.47 11.72 -8.97
C MET A 38 -1.92 12.21 -9.04
N ASP A 39 -2.15 13.52 -9.14
CA ASP A 39 -3.48 14.11 -9.26
C ASP A 39 -4.23 13.58 -10.48
N ASP A 40 -3.55 13.44 -11.63
CA ASP A 40 -4.14 12.88 -12.85
C ASP A 40 -4.58 11.41 -12.64
N LYS A 41 -3.77 10.60 -11.95
CA LYS A 41 -4.10 9.21 -11.64
C LYS A 41 -5.24 9.07 -10.65
N VAL A 42 -5.28 9.93 -9.63
CA VAL A 42 -6.40 9.99 -8.70
C VAL A 42 -7.67 10.41 -9.45
N LEU A 43 -7.60 11.43 -10.30
CA LEU A 43 -8.73 11.91 -11.07
C LEU A 43 -9.27 10.85 -12.05
N GLU A 44 -8.38 10.08 -12.69
CA GLU A 44 -8.75 8.93 -13.54
C GLU A 44 -9.56 7.90 -12.75
N ALA A 45 -9.05 7.43 -11.61
CA ALA A 45 -9.73 6.44 -10.77
C ALA A 45 -11.06 6.95 -10.21
N VAL A 46 -11.10 8.21 -9.76
CA VAL A 46 -12.31 8.86 -9.24
C VAL A 46 -13.36 9.01 -10.33
N ARG A 47 -12.98 9.38 -11.57
CA ARG A 47 -13.89 9.47 -12.70
C ARG A 47 -14.54 8.13 -13.01
N GLU A 48 -13.77 7.05 -12.99
CA GLU A 48 -14.30 5.71 -13.22
C GLU A 48 -15.29 5.29 -12.14
N LEU A 49 -14.99 5.53 -10.86
CA LEU A 49 -15.94 5.30 -9.77
C LEU A 49 -17.20 6.16 -9.92
N ALA A 50 -17.05 7.45 -10.26
CA ALA A 50 -18.16 8.39 -10.43
C ALA A 50 -19.11 7.94 -11.55
N LYS A 51 -18.59 7.46 -12.69
CA LYS A 51 -19.40 6.84 -13.76
C LYS A 51 -20.10 5.56 -13.28
N GLY A 52 -19.45 4.80 -12.39
CA GLY A 52 -20.02 3.59 -11.79
C GLY A 52 -21.20 3.85 -10.85
N ILE A 53 -21.17 4.97 -10.10
CA ILE A 53 -22.18 5.27 -9.08
C ILE A 53 -23.18 6.37 -9.49
N SER A 54 -22.92 7.10 -10.57
CA SER A 54 -23.80 8.18 -11.02
C SER A 54 -25.13 7.64 -11.53
N THR A 55 -26.24 8.08 -10.95
CA THR A 55 -27.60 7.75 -11.41
C THR A 55 -27.80 8.07 -12.89
N ARG A 56 -27.26 9.20 -13.37
CA ARG A 56 -27.36 9.57 -14.79
C ARG A 56 -26.53 8.66 -15.68
N ALA A 57 -25.27 8.37 -15.30
CA ALA A 57 -24.45 7.45 -16.08
C ALA A 57 -25.07 6.04 -16.15
N LEU A 58 -25.63 5.57 -15.04
CA LEU A 58 -26.38 4.32 -14.98
C LEU A 58 -27.63 4.35 -15.86
N ALA A 59 -28.39 5.44 -15.88
CA ALA A 59 -29.56 5.60 -16.76
C ALA A 59 -29.20 5.61 -18.25
N TYR A 60 -28.09 6.28 -18.62
CA TYR A 60 -27.58 6.27 -19.99
C TYR A 60 -27.15 4.86 -20.41
N ARG A 61 -26.41 4.14 -19.55
CA ARG A 61 -26.02 2.75 -19.78
C ARG A 61 -27.25 1.84 -19.94
N ALA A 62 -28.25 1.98 -19.07
CA ALA A 62 -29.48 1.18 -19.14
C ALA A 62 -30.30 1.45 -20.42
N ALA A 63 -30.17 2.65 -20.98
CA ALA A 63 -30.80 3.05 -22.24
C ALA A 63 -29.93 2.77 -23.47
N ASP A 64 -28.77 2.11 -23.32
CA ASP A 64 -27.76 1.89 -24.37
C ASP A 64 -27.37 3.17 -25.13
N LYS A 65 -27.19 4.27 -24.38
CA LYS A 65 -26.80 5.58 -24.91
C LYS A 65 -25.36 5.92 -24.54
N PRO A 66 -24.62 6.59 -25.44
CA PRO A 66 -23.27 7.02 -25.15
C PRO A 66 -23.26 8.04 -24.00
N PHE A 67 -22.32 7.88 -23.08
CA PHE A 67 -22.08 8.80 -21.98
C PHE A 67 -20.84 9.65 -22.29
N ASP A 68 -21.04 10.79 -22.95
CA ASP A 68 -19.97 11.68 -23.40
C ASP A 68 -19.38 12.57 -22.30
N THR A 69 -18.31 13.30 -22.64
CA THR A 69 -17.62 14.21 -21.73
C THR A 69 -18.46 15.44 -21.35
N GLY A 70 -19.42 15.86 -22.17
CA GLY A 70 -20.34 16.94 -21.84
C GLY A 70 -21.24 16.57 -20.66
N LEU A 71 -21.67 15.31 -20.59
CA LEU A 71 -22.47 14.80 -19.47
C LEU A 71 -21.69 14.73 -18.16
N MET A 72 -20.35 14.65 -18.21
CA MET A 72 -19.52 14.73 -17.00
C MET A 72 -19.71 16.06 -16.27
N ALA A 73 -20.01 17.16 -16.97
CA ALA A 73 -20.26 18.47 -16.36
C ALA A 73 -21.63 18.59 -15.68
N ALA A 74 -22.51 17.59 -15.82
CA ALA A 74 -23.84 17.63 -15.19
C ALA A 74 -23.73 17.68 -13.65
N PRO A 75 -24.56 18.51 -12.96
CA PRO A 75 -24.44 18.69 -11.52
C PRO A 75 -24.48 17.40 -10.70
N ASP A 76 -25.36 16.46 -11.06
CA ASP A 76 -25.49 15.17 -10.38
C ASP A 76 -24.27 14.25 -10.63
N VAL A 77 -23.60 14.38 -11.78
CA VAL A 77 -22.34 13.67 -12.07
C VAL A 77 -21.19 14.29 -11.29
N GLN A 78 -21.17 15.61 -11.12
CA GLN A 78 -20.20 16.29 -10.25
C GLN A 78 -20.40 15.95 -8.76
N LEU A 79 -21.64 15.74 -8.30
CA LEU A 79 -21.89 15.19 -6.97
C LEU A 79 -21.39 13.75 -6.82
N ALA A 80 -21.56 12.91 -7.85
CA ALA A 80 -20.97 11.57 -7.88
C ALA A 80 -19.42 11.62 -7.87
N MET A 81 -18.82 12.60 -8.55
CA MET A 81 -17.38 12.87 -8.50
C MET A 81 -16.92 13.21 -7.09
N LEU A 82 -17.61 14.12 -6.41
CA LEU A 82 -17.30 14.49 -5.03
C LEU A 82 -17.43 13.30 -4.06
N ARG A 83 -18.46 12.46 -4.24
CA ARG A 83 -18.59 11.23 -3.46
C ARG A 83 -17.44 10.26 -3.74
N SER A 84 -17.01 10.15 -4.99
CA SER A 84 -15.89 9.29 -5.39
C SER A 84 -14.56 9.79 -4.83
N LEU A 85 -14.34 11.10 -4.74
CA LEU A 85 -13.18 11.70 -4.07
C LEU A 85 -13.16 11.37 -2.57
N TYR A 86 -14.33 11.38 -1.92
CA TYR A 86 -14.43 10.96 -0.53
C TYR A 86 -14.05 9.48 -0.35
N GLU A 87 -14.50 8.59 -1.24
CA GLU A 87 -14.07 7.18 -1.22
C GLU A 87 -12.56 7.03 -1.47
N ALA A 88 -11.99 7.82 -2.39
CA ALA A 88 -10.54 7.84 -2.62
C ALA A 88 -9.78 8.27 -1.35
N LYS A 89 -10.25 9.30 -0.64
CA LYS A 89 -9.70 9.70 0.66
C LYS A 89 -9.72 8.55 1.67
N LEU A 90 -10.85 7.87 1.83
CA LEU A 90 -10.94 6.71 2.73
C LEU A 90 -10.00 5.57 2.30
N SER A 91 -9.81 5.38 0.99
CA SER A 91 -8.87 4.42 0.46
C SER A 91 -7.43 4.77 0.80
N VAL A 92 -7.04 6.04 0.66
CA VAL A 92 -5.72 6.55 1.06
C VAL A 92 -5.47 6.29 2.54
N ASP A 93 -6.45 6.53 3.42
CA ASP A 93 -6.29 6.23 4.86
C ASP A 93 -6.01 4.75 5.14
N ARG A 94 -6.72 3.82 4.45
CA ARG A 94 -6.47 2.36 4.57
C ARG A 94 -5.10 1.95 4.03
N LEU A 95 -4.69 2.52 2.89
CA LEU A 95 -3.38 2.27 2.29
C LEU A 95 -2.26 2.81 3.19
N ALA A 96 -2.45 3.97 3.81
CA ALA A 96 -1.51 4.56 4.74
C ALA A 96 -1.34 3.70 6.00
N GLU A 97 -2.42 3.12 6.54
CA GLU A 97 -2.34 2.15 7.65
C GLU A 97 -1.53 0.90 7.27
N SER A 98 -1.75 0.39 6.07
CA SER A 98 -1.03 -0.78 5.54
C SER A 98 0.46 -0.47 5.38
N ALA A 99 0.81 0.65 4.75
CA ALA A 99 2.19 1.10 4.58
C ALA A 99 2.89 1.38 5.91
N ALA A 100 2.22 2.07 6.84
CA ALA A 100 2.76 2.33 8.17
C ALA A 100 3.04 1.02 8.94
N THR A 101 2.17 0.01 8.77
CA THR A 101 2.36 -1.31 9.38
C THR A 101 3.56 -2.05 8.80
N VAL A 102 3.71 -2.08 7.47
CA VAL A 102 4.90 -2.68 6.82
C VAL A 102 6.17 -1.98 7.30
N ALA A 103 6.22 -0.65 7.19
CA ALA A 103 7.39 0.13 7.57
C ALA A 103 7.72 -0.04 9.06
N GLY A 104 6.72 0.05 9.94
CA GLY A 104 6.91 -0.06 11.38
C GLY A 104 7.37 -1.43 11.84
N ARG A 105 6.92 -2.50 11.18
CA ARG A 105 7.39 -3.87 11.46
C ARG A 105 8.74 -4.18 10.84
N SER A 106 9.11 -3.45 9.80
CA SER A 106 10.44 -3.50 9.16
C SER A 106 11.48 -2.60 9.84
N GLY A 107 11.13 -1.96 10.97
CA GLY A 107 12.07 -1.23 11.81
C GLY A 107 11.85 0.28 11.92
N ALA A 108 10.95 0.86 11.12
CA ALA A 108 10.62 2.28 11.24
C ALA A 108 9.96 2.59 12.59
N ASN A 109 10.32 3.73 13.19
CA ASN A 109 9.70 4.17 14.43
C ASN A 109 8.59 5.22 14.19
N TYR A 110 7.75 5.47 15.19
CA TYR A 110 6.63 6.43 15.07
C TYR A 110 7.02 7.87 14.71
N ALA A 111 8.27 8.30 14.98
CA ALA A 111 8.72 9.62 14.53
C ALA A 111 8.98 9.62 13.02
N GLN A 112 9.59 8.56 12.47
CA GLN A 112 9.80 8.38 11.02
C GLN A 112 8.46 8.22 10.28
N LEU A 113 7.53 7.42 10.82
CA LEU A 113 6.19 7.30 10.24
C LEU A 113 5.45 8.65 10.21
N GLY A 114 5.58 9.44 11.28
CA GLY A 114 4.98 10.77 11.34
C GLY A 114 5.62 11.76 10.37
N ALA A 115 6.94 11.71 10.23
CA ALA A 115 7.68 12.54 9.29
C ALA A 115 7.26 12.25 7.83
N ALA A 116 7.19 10.96 7.45
CA ALA A 116 6.73 10.54 6.12
C ALA A 116 5.25 10.89 5.86
N TRP A 117 4.43 11.02 6.91
CA TRP A 117 3.02 11.39 6.81
C TRP A 117 2.79 12.88 7.09
N GLY A 118 3.32 13.72 6.20
CA GLY A 118 3.11 15.17 6.25
C GLY A 118 3.66 15.84 7.52
N GLY A 119 4.70 15.26 8.12
CA GLY A 119 5.39 15.87 9.27
C GLY A 119 4.60 15.86 10.58
N ILE A 120 3.65 14.94 10.78
CA ILE A 120 2.91 14.85 12.04
C ILE A 120 3.82 14.40 13.20
N LYS A 121 3.49 14.84 14.42
CA LYS A 121 4.25 14.47 15.61
C LYS A 121 4.16 12.97 15.90
N ARG A 122 5.22 12.40 16.50
CA ARG A 122 5.30 10.99 16.95
C ARG A 122 4.04 10.50 17.67
N GLN A 123 3.49 11.29 18.60
CA GLN A 123 2.32 10.88 19.37
C GLN A 123 1.05 10.83 18.51
N SER A 124 0.91 11.74 17.55
CA SER A 124 -0.18 11.72 16.57
C SER A 124 -0.05 10.52 15.63
N ALA A 125 1.17 10.19 15.19
CA ALA A 125 1.42 8.98 14.39
C ALA A 125 1.06 7.70 15.17
N ARG A 126 1.43 7.63 16.46
CA ARG A 126 1.06 6.51 17.33
C ARG A 126 -0.45 6.39 17.55
N LEU A 127 -1.16 7.51 17.68
CA LEU A 127 -2.63 7.49 17.78
C LEU A 127 -3.27 7.05 16.47
N LYS A 128 -2.72 7.46 15.31
CA LYS A 128 -3.23 7.08 14.00
C LYS A 128 -2.97 5.60 13.69
N TRP A 129 -1.82 5.07 14.09
CA TRP A 129 -1.41 3.68 13.80
C TRP A 129 -0.87 2.95 15.04
N PRO A 130 -1.69 2.70 16.06
CA PRO A 130 -1.23 2.19 17.36
C PRO A 130 -0.52 0.83 17.33
N HIS A 131 -0.68 0.08 16.23
CA HIS A 131 -0.14 -1.26 16.04
C HIS A 131 0.91 -1.36 14.92
N ALA A 132 1.30 -0.23 14.32
CA ALA A 132 2.27 -0.23 13.21
C ALA A 132 3.67 -0.66 13.66
N VAL A 133 4.11 -0.21 14.84
CA VAL A 133 5.43 -0.57 15.39
C VAL A 133 5.26 -1.64 16.46
N ALA A 134 5.87 -2.81 16.25
CA ALA A 134 5.81 -3.90 17.19
C ALA A 134 6.54 -3.55 18.50
N LYS A 135 5.97 -3.93 19.64
CA LYS A 135 6.74 -4.01 20.90
C LYS A 135 7.61 -5.26 20.81
N LYS A 136 8.92 -5.15 21.11
CA LYS A 136 9.88 -6.26 21.03
C LYS A 136 9.33 -7.56 21.65
N ALA A 137 9.24 -8.58 20.79
CA ALA A 137 9.16 -10.04 20.99
C ALA A 137 8.01 -10.68 21.78
N ALA A 138 7.30 -11.63 21.14
CA ALA A 138 7.30 -13.06 21.49
C ALA A 138 6.24 -13.85 20.67
N GLY A 139 6.70 -14.75 19.78
CA GLY A 139 5.99 -15.97 19.37
C GLY A 139 4.58 -15.87 18.79
N LYS A 140 4.16 -14.72 18.24
CA LYS A 140 2.82 -14.57 17.66
C LYS A 140 2.89 -14.29 16.18
N SER A 141 2.08 -15.03 15.43
CA SER A 141 1.75 -14.76 14.05
C SER A 141 1.31 -13.30 13.88
N VAL A 142 1.93 -12.57 12.97
CA VAL A 142 1.72 -11.13 12.80
C VAL A 142 0.96 -10.89 11.49
N PRO A 143 -0.32 -10.47 11.52
CA PRO A 143 -1.11 -10.30 10.31
C PRO A 143 -0.72 -9.02 9.57
N LEU A 144 -0.44 -9.10 8.29
CA LEU A 144 -0.10 -8.02 7.38
C LEU A 144 -1.21 -7.90 6.34
N GLN A 145 -1.70 -6.68 6.08
CA GLN A 145 -2.61 -6.40 4.97
C GLN A 145 -1.88 -5.45 4.02
N TYR A 146 -1.79 -5.80 2.74
CA TYR A 146 -1.07 -4.99 1.77
C TYR A 146 -1.51 -5.30 0.33
N ALA A 147 -1.55 -4.26 -0.52
CA ALA A 147 -1.90 -4.38 -1.94
C ALA A 147 -3.22 -5.14 -2.24
N GLY A 148 -4.20 -5.07 -1.32
CA GLY A 148 -5.48 -5.76 -1.45
C GLY A 148 -5.47 -7.25 -1.07
N GLY A 149 -4.33 -7.79 -0.66
CA GLY A 149 -4.21 -9.13 -0.08
C GLY A 149 -3.76 -9.11 1.38
N ALA A 150 -3.64 -10.30 1.96
CA ALA A 150 -3.31 -10.53 3.36
C ALA A 150 -2.13 -11.51 3.48
N ALA A 151 -1.28 -11.31 4.47
CA ALA A 151 -0.26 -12.26 4.87
C ALA A 151 -0.23 -12.42 6.38
N VAL A 152 0.34 -13.52 6.85
CA VAL A 152 0.58 -13.79 8.26
C VAL A 152 2.04 -14.20 8.40
N ILE A 153 2.80 -13.44 9.20
CA ILE A 153 4.21 -13.70 9.46
C ILE A 153 4.32 -14.57 10.70
N HIS A 154 4.93 -15.73 10.60
CA HIS A 154 5.09 -16.70 11.68
C HIS A 154 6.53 -16.75 12.16
N HIS A 155 6.72 -17.20 13.41
CA HIS A 155 8.02 -17.35 14.04
C HIS A 155 8.07 -18.64 14.84
N ASP A 156 9.08 -19.45 14.59
CA ASP A 156 9.42 -20.61 15.40
C ASP A 156 10.55 -20.18 16.36
N PRO A 157 10.27 -20.00 17.67
CA PRO A 157 11.27 -19.58 18.63
C PRO A 157 12.33 -20.65 18.93
N ASP A 158 12.06 -21.93 18.64
CA ASP A 158 13.00 -23.02 18.90
C ASP A 158 14.03 -23.15 17.76
N ALA A 159 13.59 -22.90 16.52
CA ALA A 159 14.45 -22.89 15.34
C ALA A 159 15.02 -21.49 15.00
N ASP A 160 14.57 -20.43 15.69
CA ASP A 160 14.82 -19.02 15.36
C ASP A 160 14.53 -18.71 13.88
N ALA A 161 13.46 -19.30 13.36
CA ALA A 161 13.11 -19.28 11.94
C ALA A 161 11.80 -18.53 11.69
N TRP A 162 11.76 -17.78 10.58
CA TRP A 162 10.60 -17.00 10.17
C TRP A 162 10.05 -17.50 8.84
N TRP A 163 8.72 -17.48 8.70
CA TRP A 163 8.01 -17.79 7.45
C TRP A 163 6.73 -16.97 7.31
N PHE A 164 6.08 -17.04 6.15
CA PHE A 164 4.79 -16.42 5.96
C PHE A 164 3.81 -17.32 5.21
N THR A 165 2.52 -17.11 5.49
CA THR A 165 1.42 -17.51 4.61
C THR A 165 0.77 -16.25 4.04
N ALA A 166 0.38 -16.27 2.78
CA ALA A 166 -0.21 -15.11 2.11
C ALA A 166 -1.31 -15.52 1.13
N THR A 167 -2.33 -14.68 1.03
CA THR A 167 -3.40 -14.71 0.03
C THR A 167 -3.44 -13.35 -0.65
N ALA A 168 -3.12 -13.31 -1.94
CA ALA A 168 -3.07 -12.07 -2.71
C ALA A 168 -4.46 -11.63 -3.21
N ALA A 169 -4.54 -10.43 -3.80
CA ALA A 169 -5.81 -9.86 -4.25
C ALA A 169 -6.45 -10.66 -5.40
N ASP A 170 -5.65 -11.35 -6.20
CA ASP A 170 -6.07 -12.27 -7.26
C ASP A 170 -6.42 -13.68 -6.74
N GLN A 171 -6.48 -13.87 -5.41
CA GLN A 171 -6.73 -15.13 -4.71
C GLN A 171 -5.61 -16.17 -4.82
N GLN A 172 -4.43 -15.82 -5.34
CA GLN A 172 -3.29 -16.73 -5.26
C GLN A 172 -2.76 -16.84 -3.83
N GLU A 173 -2.41 -18.05 -3.43
CA GLU A 173 -1.89 -18.36 -2.11
C GLU A 173 -0.41 -18.73 -2.17
N LYS A 174 0.35 -18.37 -1.15
CA LYS A 174 1.74 -18.76 -0.99
C LYS A 174 2.06 -19.02 0.48
N GLU A 175 2.75 -20.11 0.73
CA GLU A 175 3.47 -20.36 1.98
C GLU A 175 4.96 -20.37 1.68
N SER A 176 5.75 -19.62 2.44
CA SER A 176 7.21 -19.64 2.30
C SER A 176 7.82 -20.79 3.08
N GLU A 177 9.01 -21.23 2.67
CA GLU A 177 9.83 -22.09 3.52
C GLU A 177 10.20 -21.35 4.82
N ALA A 178 10.35 -22.11 5.92
CA ALA A 178 10.75 -21.59 7.22
C ALA A 178 12.27 -21.41 7.34
N VAL A 179 12.81 -20.52 6.52
CA VAL A 179 14.26 -20.30 6.38
C VAL A 179 14.68 -18.84 6.53
N HIS A 180 13.75 -17.90 6.77
CA HIS A 180 14.11 -16.50 6.89
C HIS A 180 14.78 -16.23 8.24
N ALA A 181 15.92 -15.55 8.21
CA ALA A 181 16.75 -15.27 9.38
C ALA A 181 16.17 -14.14 10.25
N SER A 182 15.17 -13.41 9.75
CA SER A 182 14.50 -12.36 10.51
C SER A 182 13.05 -12.16 10.10
N SER A 183 12.29 -11.52 11.00
CA SER A 183 10.92 -11.07 10.71
C SER A 183 10.86 -10.09 9.55
N ALA A 184 11.90 -9.25 9.38
CA ALA A 184 12.00 -8.28 8.31
C ALA A 184 12.05 -8.98 6.95
N GLU A 185 12.87 -10.01 6.81
CA GLU A 185 12.96 -10.81 5.58
C GLU A 185 11.63 -11.49 5.23
N ALA A 186 10.96 -12.11 6.21
CA ALA A 186 9.66 -12.73 6.00
C ALA A 186 8.59 -11.69 5.59
N ILE A 187 8.60 -10.49 6.19
CA ILE A 187 7.71 -9.38 5.77
C ILE A 187 8.03 -8.94 4.35
N ALA A 188 9.30 -8.84 3.98
CA ALA A 188 9.71 -8.42 2.66
C ALA A 188 9.27 -9.42 1.58
N GLY A 189 9.47 -10.72 1.83
CA GLY A 189 9.00 -11.79 0.93
C GLY A 189 7.47 -11.83 0.80
N ALA A 190 6.73 -11.64 1.89
CA ALA A 190 5.28 -11.53 1.86
C ALA A 190 4.81 -10.29 1.06
N THR A 191 5.46 -9.15 1.28
CA THR A 191 5.13 -7.89 0.62
C THR A 191 5.41 -7.97 -0.88
N GLU A 192 6.54 -8.56 -1.29
CA GLU A 192 6.87 -8.82 -2.69
C GLU A 192 5.80 -9.68 -3.37
N PHE A 193 5.38 -10.77 -2.71
CA PHE A 193 4.32 -11.63 -3.23
C PHE A 193 3.01 -10.86 -3.42
N LEU A 194 2.57 -10.11 -2.41
CA LEU A 194 1.32 -9.34 -2.47
C LEU A 194 1.34 -8.26 -3.57
N LEU A 195 2.49 -7.60 -3.79
CA LEU A 195 2.66 -6.61 -4.86
C LEU A 195 2.63 -7.23 -6.26
N SER A 196 3.16 -8.44 -6.41
CA SER A 196 3.22 -9.14 -7.70
C SER A 196 1.87 -9.72 -8.14
N HIS A 197 0.92 -9.85 -7.21
CA HIS A 197 -0.37 -10.53 -7.40
C HIS A 197 -1.57 -9.61 -7.10
N THR A 198 -1.53 -8.41 -7.67
CA THR A 198 -2.64 -7.46 -7.59
C THR A 198 -3.70 -7.74 -8.65
N LEU A 199 -4.97 -7.42 -8.39
CA LEU A 199 -6.00 -7.49 -9.42
C LEU A 199 -5.67 -6.49 -10.53
N PRO A 200 -5.68 -6.90 -11.81
CA PRO A 200 -5.51 -5.95 -12.90
C PRO A 200 -6.61 -4.90 -12.81
N ALA A 201 -6.24 -3.63 -13.06
CA ALA A 201 -7.24 -2.58 -13.25
C ALA A 201 -8.24 -3.08 -14.29
N ARG A 202 -9.53 -3.13 -13.92
CA ARG A 202 -10.59 -3.62 -14.79
C ARG A 202 -10.47 -2.88 -16.12
N GLN A 203 -9.93 -3.54 -17.15
CA GLN A 203 -9.87 -2.98 -18.48
C GLN A 203 -11.31 -2.92 -18.97
N THR A 204 -11.91 -1.74 -18.86
CA THR A 204 -13.18 -1.45 -19.49
C THR A 204 -12.92 -1.50 -20.99
N GLN A 205 -13.31 -2.60 -21.63
CA GLN A 205 -13.35 -2.69 -23.09
C GLN A 205 -14.23 -1.53 -23.60
N ALA A 206 -13.69 -0.83 -24.60
CA ALA A 206 -14.23 0.37 -25.23
C ALA A 206 -15.60 0.14 -25.87
#